data_AF-A0A3E0Q2P3-F1
#
_entry.id   AF-A0A3E0Q2P3-F1
#
_cell.length_a   1.000
_cell.length_b   1.000
_cell.length_c   1.000
_cell.angle_alpha   90.00
_cell.angle_beta   90.00
_cell.angle_gamma   90.00
#
_symmetry.space_group_name_H-M   'P 1'
#
loop_
_entity.id
_entity.type
_entity.pdbx_description
1 polymer ?
#
loop_
_entity_poly.entity_id
_entity_poly.type
_entity_poly.pdbx_seq_one_letter_code
_entity_poly.pdbx_strand_id
1 'polypeptide(L)' 'MWDSESGKELAVLRGHEGGVNDVAFSPDGRRVVSRSNDGTVRVWDAESGEELAVLRGKRR' A
#
# COMPACT_ATOMS: atom_id res chain seq x y z
N MET A 1 8.29 -1.06 -3.83
CA MET A 1 7.88 -1.74 -5.08
C MET A 1 9.12 -1.93 -5.92
N TRP A 2 9.23 -3.10 -6.55
CA TRP A 2 10.40 -3.49 -7.32
C TRP A 2 9.94 -3.94 -8.70
N ASP A 3 10.71 -3.60 -9.71
CA ASP A 3 10.58 -4.22 -11.01
C ASP A 3 11.03 -5.69 -10.91
N SER A 4 10.20 -6.63 -11.37
CA SER A 4 10.48 -8.07 -11.21
C SER A 4 11.58 -8.58 -12.14
N GLU A 5 11.83 -7.89 -13.25
CA GLU A 5 12.84 -8.32 -14.24
C GLU A 5 14.23 -7.81 -13.87
N SER A 6 14.36 -6.53 -13.56
CA SER A 6 15.64 -5.87 -13.26
C SER A 6 15.98 -5.80 -11.77
N GLY A 7 15.00 -6.02 -10.88
CA GLY A 7 15.16 -5.86 -9.44
C GLY A 7 15.30 -4.39 -9.00
N LYS A 8 15.09 -3.43 -9.89
CA LYS A 8 15.18 -2.00 -9.60
C LYS A 8 14.06 -1.57 -8.65
N GLU A 9 14.36 -0.74 -7.66
CA GLU A 9 13.36 -0.07 -6.84
C GLU A 9 12.56 0.94 -7.70
N LEU A 10 11.23 0.76 -7.75
CA LEU A 10 10.32 1.65 -8.47
C LEU A 10 9.75 2.74 -7.57
N ALA A 11 9.30 2.35 -6.37
CA ALA A 11 8.67 3.27 -5.42
C ALA A 11 8.78 2.77 -3.98
N VAL A 12 8.83 3.70 -3.04
CA VAL A 12 8.73 3.42 -1.60
C VAL A 12 7.39 3.97 -1.09
N LEU A 13 6.52 3.08 -0.65
CA LEU A 13 5.19 3.45 -0.13
C LEU A 13 5.35 3.94 1.32
N ARG A 14 5.34 5.27 1.51
CA ARG A 14 5.52 5.92 2.81
C ARG A 14 4.19 6.47 3.30
N GLY A 15 3.88 6.25 4.57
CA GLY A 15 2.71 6.84 5.20
C GLY A 15 2.28 6.13 6.46
N HIS A 16 2.43 4.81 6.52
CA HIS A 16 2.13 4.07 7.74
C HIS A 16 3.04 4.49 8.91
N GLU A 17 2.44 4.72 10.06
CA GLU A 17 3.13 5.14 11.30
C GLU A 17 3.43 3.95 12.22
N GLY A 18 2.98 2.76 11.84
CA GLY A 18 3.23 1.51 12.53
C GLY A 18 3.57 0.39 11.55
N GLY A 19 3.96 -0.77 12.09
CA GLY A 19 4.30 -1.94 11.29
C GLY A 19 3.17 -2.33 10.33
N VAL A 20 3.52 -2.53 9.06
CA VAL A 20 2.61 -3.08 8.04
C VAL A 20 2.51 -4.58 8.27
N ASN A 21 1.29 -5.07 8.49
CA ASN A 21 1.04 -6.46 8.83
C ASN A 21 0.56 -7.30 7.63
N ASP A 22 -0.03 -6.64 6.63
CA ASP A 22 -0.66 -7.32 5.51
C ASP A 22 -0.65 -6.44 4.27
N VAL A 23 -0.56 -7.06 3.10
CA VAL A 23 -0.54 -6.40 1.79
C VAL A 23 -1.21 -7.28 0.73
N ALA A 24 -2.02 -6.66 -0.14
CA ALA A 24 -2.67 -7.34 -1.25
C ALA A 24 -2.73 -6.46 -2.49
N PHE A 25 -2.68 -7.09 -3.66
CA PHE A 25 -2.95 -6.43 -4.94
C PHE A 25 -4.44 -6.57 -5.30
N SER A 26 -4.99 -5.57 -5.99
CA SER A 26 -6.24 -5.75 -6.71
C SER A 26 -6.08 -6.79 -7.83
N PRO A 27 -7.15 -7.48 -8.25
CA PRO A 27 -7.07 -8.49 -9.31
C PRO A 27 -6.58 -7.94 -10.66
N ASP A 28 -6.81 -6.65 -10.93
CA ASP A 28 -6.32 -5.95 -12.12
C ASP A 28 -4.88 -5.41 -11.97
N GLY A 29 -4.25 -5.61 -10.80
CA GLY A 29 -2.89 -5.18 -10.50
C GLY A 29 -2.70 -3.67 -10.34
N ARG A 30 -3.75 -2.86 -10.49
CA ARG A 30 -3.63 -1.39 -10.51
C ARG A 30 -3.55 -0.77 -9.13
N ARG A 31 -3.93 -1.51 -8.09
CA ARG A 31 -3.95 -1.02 -6.72
C ARG A 31 -3.26 -1.98 -5.78
N VAL A 32 -2.61 -1.40 -4.77
CA VAL A 32 -2.12 -2.11 -3.59
C VAL A 32 -2.91 -1.65 -2.39
N VAL A 33 -3.25 -2.58 -1.51
CA VAL A 33 -3.83 -2.30 -0.20
C VAL A 33 -2.87 -2.78 0.87
N SER A 34 -2.56 -1.93 1.85
CA SER A 34 -1.74 -2.28 3.01
C SER A 34 -2.46 -2.00 4.31
N ARG A 35 -2.37 -2.92 5.28
CA ARG A 35 -2.93 -2.77 6.64
C ARG A 35 -1.81 -2.65 7.66
N SER A 36 -1.94 -1.70 8.60
CA SER A 36 -0.92 -1.45 9.62
C SER A 36 -1.47 -1.47 11.04
N ASN A 37 -0.56 -1.66 12.00
CA ASN A 37 -0.80 -1.47 13.43
C ASN A 37 -1.15 -0.03 13.81
N ASP A 38 -0.93 0.95 12.93
CA ASP A 38 -1.41 2.34 13.11
C ASP A 38 -2.95 2.49 13.03
N GLY A 39 -3.66 1.37 12.83
CA GLY A 39 -5.12 1.32 12.75
C GLY A 39 -5.68 1.78 11.40
N THR A 40 -4.82 1.91 10.39
CA THR A 40 -5.20 2.33 9.03
C THR A 40 -5.03 1.21 8.01
N VAL A 41 -5.85 1.30 6.98
CA VAL A 41 -5.64 0.61 5.71
C VAL A 41 -5.38 1.68 4.65
N ARG A 42 -4.26 1.59 3.94
CA ARG A 42 -3.92 2.54 2.88
C ARG A 42 -4.09 1.86 1.51
N VAL A 43 -4.55 2.64 0.54
CA VAL A 43 -4.69 2.23 -0.85
C VAL A 43 -3.69 3.02 -1.68
N TRP A 44 -2.93 2.32 -2.50
CA TRP A 44 -1.87 2.89 -3.33
C TRP A 44 -2.15 2.61 -4.80
N ASP A 45 -1.72 3.53 -5.65
CA ASP A 45 -1.58 3.27 -7.07
C ASP A 45 -0.34 2.40 -7.31
N ALA A 46 -0.50 1.30 -8.02
CA ALA A 46 0.58 0.32 -8.20
C ALA A 46 1.64 0.75 -9.22
N GLU A 47 1.33 1.69 -10.12
CA GLU A 47 2.29 2.13 -11.14
C GLU A 47 3.17 3.27 -10.61
N SER A 48 2.53 4.28 -10.02
CA SER A 48 3.20 5.48 -9.51
C SER A 48 3.69 5.33 -8.06
N GLY A 49 3.09 4.43 -7.28
CA GLY A 49 3.32 4.33 -5.84
C GLY A 49 2.67 5.46 -5.02
N GLU A 50 1.81 6.27 -5.64
CA GLU A 50 1.09 7.34 -4.93
C GLU A 50 0.05 6.78 -3.95
N GLU A 51 -0.13 7.46 -2.82
CA GLU A 51 -1.22 7.18 -1.91
C GLU A 51 -2.54 7.71 -2.47
N LEU A 52 -3.50 6.80 -2.67
CA LEU A 52 -4.84 7.14 -3.16
C LEU A 52 -5.83 7.38 -2.03
N ALA A 53 -5.72 6.66 -0.92
CA ALA A 53 -6.63 6.80 0.22
C ALA A 53 -6.06 6.25 1.53
N VAL A 54 -6.53 6.82 2.64
CA VAL A 54 -6.35 6.28 3.99
C VAL A 54 -7.73 5.96 4.58
N LEU A 55 -7.95 4.68 4.88
CA LEU A 55 -9.18 4.16 5.48
C LEU A 55 -8.93 3.89 6.97
N ARG A 56 -9.83 4.42 7.81
CA ARG A 56 -9.85 4.17 9.26
C ARG A 56 -11.14 3.45 9.61
N GLY A 57 -11.03 2.39 10.40
CA GLY A 57 -12.21 1.72 10.93
C GLY A 57 -13.04 2.71 11.75
N LYS A 58 -14.30 2.92 11.36
CA LYS A 58 -15.24 3.67 12.19
C LYS A 58 -15.67 2.75 13.33
N ARG A 59 -15.16 2.97 14.54
CA ARG A 59 -15.80 2.43 15.75
C ARG A 59 -17.16 3.14 15.88
N ARG A 60 -18.24 2.36 15.92
CA ARG A 60 -19.54 2.84 16.38
C ARG A 60 -19.55 2.91 17.90
#